data_AF-A0A3A4WGD7-F1
#
_entry.id   AF-A0A3A4WGD7-F1
#
_cell.length_a   1.000
_cell.length_b   1.000
_cell.length_c   1.000
_cell.angle_alpha   90.00
_cell.angle_beta   90.00
_cell.angle_gamma   90.00
#
_symmetry.space_group_name_H-M   'P 1'
#
loop_
_entity.id
_entity.type
_entity.pdbx_description
1 polymer ?
#
loop_
_entity_poly.entity_id
_entity_poly.type
_entity_poly.pdbx_seq_one_letter_code
_entity_poly.pdbx_strand_id
1 'polypeptide(L)'
;MKEIFNHLINRLNDRDVLSIEMPRLFEDVLTIITDGRPRTLKNINQNLVDRGWREEVLDRDTFQLMLQFIETESEYKVVSHTVH
;
A
#
# COMPACT_ATOMS: atom_id res chain seq x y z
N MET A 1 15.71 -5.04 -5.39
CA MET A 1 15.23 -3.64 -5.29
C MET A 1 14.45 -3.22 -6.53
N LYS A 2 15.08 -3.08 -7.71
CA LYS A 2 14.34 -2.83 -8.97
C LYS A 2 13.24 -3.85 -9.25
N GLU A 3 13.47 -5.12 -8.89
CA GLU A 3 12.49 -6.19 -9.11
C GLU A 3 11.20 -6.04 -8.28
N ILE A 4 11.31 -5.67 -7.00
CA ILE A 4 10.14 -5.45 -6.12
C ILE A 4 9.32 -4.25 -6.62
N PHE A 5 10.01 -3.15 -6.95
CA PHE A 5 9.35 -1.96 -7.47
C PHE A 5 8.68 -2.23 -8.83
N ASN A 6 9.35 -2.95 -9.73
CA ASN A 6 8.77 -3.34 -11.02
C ASN A 6 7.56 -4.29 -10.86
N HIS A 7 7.61 -5.23 -9.92
CA HIS A 7 6.48 -6.10 -9.62
C HIS A 7 5.30 -5.33 -9.05
N LEU A 8 5.55 -4.38 -8.15
CA LEU A 8 4.52 -3.51 -7.62
C LEU A 8 3.92 -2.63 -8.71
N ILE A 9 4.74 -2.10 -9.62
CA ILE A 9 4.27 -1.33 -10.78
C ILE A 9 3.30 -2.15 -11.62
N ASN A 10 3.69 -3.37 -11.99
CA ASN A 10 2.87 -4.21 -12.85
C ASN A 10 1.51 -4.51 -12.19
N ARG A 11 1.49 -4.86 -10.91
CA ARG A 11 0.24 -5.16 -10.20
C ARG A 11 -0.68 -3.96 -10.04
N LEU A 12 -0.10 -2.77 -9.82
CA LEU A 12 -0.87 -1.53 -9.70
C LEU A 12 -1.42 -1.08 -11.06
N ASN A 13 -0.65 -1.24 -12.13
CA ASN A 13 -1.12 -1.01 -13.50
C ASN A 13 -2.27 -1.95 -13.87
N ASP A 14 -2.21 -3.23 -13.47
CA ASP A 14 -3.31 -4.20 -13.66
C ASP A 14 -4.60 -3.80 -12.91
N ARG A 15 -4.50 -2.84 -11.97
CA ARG A 15 -5.61 -2.28 -11.18
C ARG A 15 -5.95 -0.83 -11.57
N ASP A 16 -5.56 -0.41 -12.78
CA ASP A 16 -5.78 0.93 -13.32
C ASP A 16 -5.13 2.07 -12.51
N VAL A 17 -4.09 1.78 -11.72
CA VAL A 17 -3.29 2.81 -11.04
C VAL A 17 -2.14 3.18 -11.96
N LEU A 18 -2.14 4.42 -12.45
CA LEU A 18 -1.08 4.90 -13.34
C LEU A 18 0.22 5.11 -12.57
N SER A 19 1.36 4.91 -13.24
CA SER A 19 2.68 5.16 -12.63
C SER A 19 2.83 6.58 -12.06
N ILE A 20 2.15 7.58 -12.64
CA ILE A 20 2.16 8.97 -12.14
C ILE A 20 1.37 9.14 -10.83
N GLU A 21 0.43 8.24 -10.55
CA GLU A 21 -0.40 8.26 -9.35
C GLU A 21 0.27 7.50 -8.19
N MET A 22 1.27 6.67 -8.47
CA MET A 22 1.96 5.86 -7.47
C MET A 22 2.53 6.66 -6.30
N PRO A 23 3.27 7.78 -6.49
CA PRO A 23 3.80 8.54 -5.36
C PRO A 23 2.70 8.97 -4.38
N ARG A 24 1.54 9.39 -4.92
CA ARG A 24 0.37 9.75 -4.11
C ARG A 24 -0.21 8.53 -3.40
N LEU A 25 -0.30 7.38 -4.06
CA LEU A 25 -0.79 6.14 -3.43
C LEU A 25 0.10 5.74 -2.25
N PHE A 26 1.42 5.81 -2.42
CA PHE A 26 2.37 5.54 -1.35
C PHE A 26 2.19 6.50 -0.16
N GLU A 27 2.07 7.79 -0.43
CA GLU A 27 1.84 8.81 0.60
C GLU A 27 0.52 8.57 1.37
N ASP A 28 -0.56 8.27 0.64
CA ASP A 28 -1.86 7.99 1.24
C ASP A 28 -1.80 6.73 2.11
N VAL A 29 -1.16 5.66 1.63
CA VAL A 29 -0.99 4.42 2.41
C VAL A 29 -0.12 4.66 3.63
N LEU A 30 1.00 5.35 3.51
CA LEU A 30 1.87 5.71 4.63
C LEU A 30 1.10 6.52 5.67
N THR A 31 0.34 7.52 5.25
CA THR A 31 -0.49 8.34 6.14
C THR A 31 -1.52 7.48 6.89
N ILE A 32 -2.13 6.51 6.23
CA ILE A 32 -3.13 5.63 6.85
C ILE A 32 -2.49 4.68 7.88
N ILE A 33 -1.33 4.10 7.58
CA ILE A 33 -0.70 3.08 8.45
C ILE A 33 0.14 3.68 9.59
N THR A 34 0.57 4.95 9.47
CA THR A 34 1.39 5.64 10.49
C THR A 34 0.55 6.29 11.59
N ASP A 35 -0.78 6.31 11.49
CA ASP A 35 -1.72 6.82 12.51
C ASP A 35 -1.75 5.96 13.80
N GLY A 36 -0.88 4.95 13.92
CA GLY A 36 -0.67 4.16 15.15
C GLY A 36 -1.81 3.21 15.53
N ARG A 37 -2.91 3.19 14.76
CA ARG A 37 -4.06 2.32 15.00
C ARG A 37 -3.89 1.00 14.24
N PRO A 38 -4.19 -0.16 14.87
CA PRO A 38 -4.34 -1.40 14.14
C PRO A 38 -5.41 -1.27 13.06
N ARG A 39 -5.08 -1.64 11.82
CA ARG A 39 -6.01 -1.56 10.68
C ARG A 39 -5.98 -2.87 9.91
N THR A 40 -7.16 -3.34 9.51
CA THR A 40 -7.27 -4.42 8.53
C THR A 40 -7.08 -3.85 7.13
N LEU A 41 -6.70 -4.68 6.16
CA LEU A 41 -6.63 -4.28 4.75
C LEU A 41 -7.96 -3.70 4.23
N LYS A 42 -9.09 -4.23 4.72
CA LYS A 42 -10.42 -3.68 4.41
C LYS A 42 -10.56 -2.24 4.91
N ASN A 43 -10.10 -1.94 6.13
CA ASN A 43 -10.13 -0.57 6.63
C ASN A 43 -9.21 0.35 5.84
N ILE A 44 -8.04 -0.15 5.41
CA ILE A 44 -7.09 0.62 4.60
C ILE A 44 -7.72 0.96 3.24
N ASN A 45 -8.27 -0.01 2.52
CA ASN A 45 -8.97 0.23 1.26
C ASN A 45 -10.15 1.20 1.43
N GLN A 46 -10.91 1.12 2.52
CA GLN A 46 -11.97 2.09 2.79
C GLN A 46 -11.42 3.52 2.93
N ASN A 47 -10.31 3.70 3.66
CA ASN A 47 -9.70 5.03 3.80
C ASN A 47 -9.11 5.54 2.47
N LEU A 48 -8.65 4.64 1.60
CA LEU A 48 -8.21 4.99 0.26
C LEU A 48 -9.39 5.44 -0.62
N VAL A 49 -10.55 4.78 -0.52
CA VAL A 49 -11.78 5.20 -1.19
C VAL A 49 -12.19 6.61 -0.76
N ASP A 50 -12.13 6.89 0.54
CA ASP A 50 -12.43 8.23 1.09
C ASP A 50 -11.46 9.31 0.56
N ARG A 51 -10.27 8.91 0.07
CA ARG A 51 -9.24 9.76 -0.55
C ARG A 51 -9.34 9.80 -2.08
N GLY A 52 -10.34 9.16 -2.67
CA GLY A 52 -10.61 9.16 -4.11
C GLY A 52 -9.98 8.01 -4.90
N TRP A 53 -9.47 6.97 -4.23
CA TRP A 53 -9.05 5.74 -4.89
C TRP A 53 -10.24 4.82 -5.17
N ARG A 54 -10.04 3.87 -6.07
CA ARG A 54 -11.04 2.83 -6.35
C ARG A 54 -11.17 1.88 -5.16
N GLU A 55 -12.34 1.23 -5.08
CA GLU A 55 -12.54 0.13 -4.15
C GLU A 55 -11.52 -0.99 -4.42
N GLU A 56 -10.97 -1.57 -3.35
CA GLU A 56 -10.01 -2.68 -3.40
C GLU A 56 -8.77 -2.40 -4.29
N VAL A 57 -8.32 -1.14 -4.34
CA VAL A 57 -7.08 -0.75 -5.05
C VAL A 57 -5.86 -1.53 -4.54
N LEU A 58 -5.86 -1.95 -3.26
CA LEU A 58 -4.85 -2.83 -2.69
C LEU A 58 -5.42 -4.22 -2.40
N ASP A 59 -4.92 -5.24 -3.08
CA ASP A 59 -5.04 -6.62 -2.59
C ASP A 59 -3.97 -6.93 -1.54
N ARG A 60 -4.06 -8.12 -0.94
CA ARG A 60 -3.13 -8.57 0.11
C ARG A 60 -1.68 -8.54 -0.38
N ASP A 61 -1.38 -9.08 -1.55
CA ASP A 61 0.03 -9.20 -1.98
C ASP A 61 0.59 -7.84 -2.39
N THR A 62 -0.22 -7.00 -3.04
CA THR A 62 0.13 -5.64 -3.46
C THR A 62 0.41 -4.78 -2.24
N PHE A 63 -0.42 -4.91 -1.19
CA PHE A 63 -0.16 -4.26 0.09
C PHE A 63 1.12 -4.78 0.74
N GLN A 64 1.35 -6.10 0.77
CA GLN A 64 2.58 -6.67 1.33
C GLN A 64 3.84 -6.21 0.58
N LEU A 65 3.81 -6.17 -0.75
CA LEU A 65 4.91 -5.65 -1.57
C LEU A 65 5.16 -4.17 -1.29
N MET A 66 4.10 -3.38 -1.09
CA MET A 66 4.20 -1.98 -0.74
C MET A 66 4.84 -1.79 0.64
N LEU A 67 4.42 -2.57 1.64
CA LEU A 67 5.04 -2.56 2.98
C LEU A 67 6.51 -2.97 2.91
N GLN A 68 6.82 -4.06 2.22
CA GLN A 68 8.20 -4.52 2.06
C GLN A 68 9.08 -3.45 1.39
N PHE A 69 8.54 -2.75 0.39
CA PHE A 69 9.23 -1.62 -0.24
C PHE A 69 9.49 -0.48 0.76
N ILE A 70 8.47 -0.07 1.52
CA ILE A 70 8.60 0.97 2.55
C ILE A 70 9.66 0.60 3.59
N GLU A 71 9.64 -0.63 4.12
CA GLU A 71 10.59 -1.11 5.13
C GLU A 71 12.02 -1.26 4.59
N THR A 72 12.18 -1.44 3.28
CA THR A 72 13.50 -1.56 2.66
C THR A 72 14.10 -0.19 2.34
N GLU A 73 13.27 0.78 1.92
CA GLU A 73 13.70 2.13 1.53
C GLU A 73 13.76 3.12 2.70
N SER A 74 13.13 2.78 3.84
CA SER A 74 13.17 3.59 5.06
C SER A 74 13.63 2.73 6.24
N GLU A 75 14.29 3.32 7.24
CA GLU A 75 14.55 2.63 8.52
C GLU A 75 13.26 2.33 9.32
N TYR A 76 12.09 2.50 8.70
CA TYR A 76 10.77 2.30 9.27
C TYR A 76 10.43 0.80 9.32
N LYS A 77 10.06 0.30 10.50
CA LYS A 77 9.58 -1.08 10.68
C LYS A 77 8.07 -1.11 10.83
N VAL A 78 7.39 -1.82 9.94
CA VAL A 78 5.93 -2.01 10.00
C VAL A 78 5.65 -3.25 10.84
N VAL A 79 5.13 -3.07 12.05
CA VAL A 79 4.76 -4.20 12.90
C VAL A 79 3.42 -4.77 12.43
N SER A 80 3.46 -5.87 11.67
CA SER A 80 2.28 -6.60 11.24
C SER A 80 1.83 -7.64 12.27
N HIS A 81 0.52 -7.74 12.50
CA HIS A 81 -0.09 -8.78 13.32
C HIS A 81 -1.20 -9.47 12.52
N THR A 82 -1.13 -10.79 12.41
CA THR A 82 -2.18 -11.59 11.77
C THR A 82 -3.35 -11.73 12.75
N VAL A 83 -4.50 -11.14 12.42
CA VAL A 83 -5.75 -11.38 13.16
C VAL A 83 -6.43 -12.59 12.51
N HIS A 84 -6.56 -13.69 13.27
CA HIS A 84 -7.26 -14.92 12.88
C HIS A 84 -8.77 -14.74 12.87
#